data_AF-A0A0J8RS45-F1
#
_entry.id   AF-A0A0J8RS45-F1
#
_cell.length_a   1.000
_cell.length_b   1.000
_cell.length_c   1.000
_cell.angle_alpha   90.00
_cell.angle_beta   90.00
_cell.angle_gamma   90.00
#
_symmetry.space_group_name_H-M   'P 1'
#
loop_
_entity.id
_entity.type
_entity.pdbx_description
1 polymer ?
#
loop_
_entity_poly.entity_id
_entity_poly.type
_entity_poly.pdbx_seq_one_letter_code
_entity_poly.pdbx_strand_id
1 'polypeptide(L)'
;MPICTHQQPLLSFSWSWGHCVSQPSIFIFFTVQTRPPPPSPSSHVSTMLYELIAIVRPGSLNEVKEIARTAGLQVLRSGGVVRGFTNWGAFRLPHPTTKHQAQYTTGYHFIMRFDSSGPVQQEVRRTLGLDPRMIRFSVVKLGSTLEEIKDVEGKVKWNDRQRLQDQI
;
A
#
# COMPACT_ATOMS: atom_id res chain seq x y z
N MET A 1 44.20 50.81 -19.28
CA MET A 1 44.30 49.73 -20.29
C MET A 1 42.96 48.99 -20.31
N PRO A 2 42.36 48.75 -21.48
CA PRO A 2 41.01 49.25 -21.77
C PRO A 2 39.87 48.23 -21.71
N ILE A 3 38.68 48.81 -21.55
CA ILE A 3 37.34 48.32 -21.84
C ILE A 3 37.25 47.93 -23.33
N CYS A 4 36.65 46.79 -23.65
CA CYS A 4 36.07 46.55 -24.98
C CYS A 4 34.81 45.67 -24.88
N THR A 5 33.70 46.38 -25.04
CA THR A 5 32.35 46.02 -25.47
C THR A 5 32.34 45.21 -26.79
N HIS A 6 31.13 44.73 -27.15
CA HIS A 6 30.69 44.44 -28.53
C HIS A 6 31.11 43.04 -29.06
N GLN A 7 30.31 42.27 -29.82
CA GLN A 7 29.12 42.54 -30.63
C GLN A 7 28.56 41.17 -31.10
N GLN A 8 27.26 40.89 -30.96
CA GLN A 8 26.53 40.10 -31.97
C GLN A 8 26.37 41.00 -33.20
N PRO A 9 26.37 40.54 -34.47
CA PRO A 9 25.13 39.90 -34.98
C PRO A 9 25.21 39.09 -36.31
N LEU A 10 24.01 38.66 -36.74
CA LEU A 10 23.50 38.36 -38.09
C LEU A 10 23.94 37.10 -38.88
N LEU A 11 22.97 36.19 -38.98
CA LEU A 11 22.32 35.71 -40.22
C LEU A 11 23.19 35.54 -41.47
N SER A 12 23.31 34.30 -41.94
CA SER A 12 23.33 34.01 -43.37
C SER A 12 22.41 32.82 -43.69
N PHE A 13 21.31 33.14 -44.36
CA PHE A 13 20.52 32.21 -45.15
C PHE A 13 21.41 31.54 -46.21
N SER A 14 21.36 30.22 -46.31
CA SER A 14 21.80 29.48 -47.50
C SER A 14 20.71 28.47 -47.85
N TRP A 15 20.06 28.70 -48.99
CA TRP A 15 19.17 27.75 -49.63
C TRP A 15 20.03 26.81 -50.48
N SER A 16 19.87 25.50 -50.29
CA SER A 16 20.25 24.52 -51.32
C SER A 16 19.16 23.47 -51.43
N TRP A 17 18.59 23.41 -52.63
CA TRP A 17 17.62 22.43 -53.07
C TRP A 17 18.32 21.08 -53.28
N GLY A 18 17.70 19.98 -52.85
CA GLY A 18 18.28 18.66 -53.06
C GLY A 18 17.32 17.50 -52.77
N HIS A 19 16.55 17.17 -53.80
CA HIS A 19 16.04 15.83 -54.12
C HIS A 19 15.03 15.13 -53.18
N CYS A 20 13.80 15.15 -53.68
CA CYS A 20 12.69 14.25 -53.40
C CYS A 20 13.12 12.78 -53.63
N VAL A 21 13.03 11.96 -52.58
CA VAL A 21 13.03 10.49 -52.67
C VAL A 21 11.83 9.99 -51.89
N SER A 22 10.89 9.38 -52.61
CA SER A 22 9.73 8.69 -52.07
C SER A 22 10.16 7.40 -51.38
N GLN A 23 9.66 7.16 -50.17
CA GLN A 23 9.63 5.83 -49.58
C GLN A 23 8.26 5.56 -48.95
N PRO A 24 7.81 4.30 -49.01
CA PRO A 24 6.41 3.94 -48.96
C PRO A 24 5.83 4.03 -47.55
N SER A 25 4.58 4.48 -47.49
CA SER A 25 3.72 4.53 -46.32
C SER A 25 3.67 3.18 -45.60
N ILE A 26 4.45 3.03 -44.54
CA ILE A 26 4.22 2.00 -43.53
C ILE A 26 2.97 2.45 -42.77
N PHE A 27 1.83 1.85 -43.12
CA PHE A 27 0.61 1.91 -42.33
C PHE A 27 0.88 1.25 -40.98
N ILE A 28 1.22 2.06 -39.98
CA ILE A 28 1.18 1.64 -38.58
C ILE A 28 -0.29 1.42 -38.26
N PHE A 29 -0.70 0.15 -38.25
CA PHE A 29 -1.95 -0.28 -37.64
C PHE A 29 -1.90 0.10 -36.17
N PHE A 30 -2.48 1.25 -35.84
CA PHE A 30 -2.89 1.56 -34.48
C PHE A 30 -3.94 0.52 -34.10
N THR A 31 -3.51 -0.56 -33.46
CA THR A 31 -4.41 -1.43 -32.71
C THR A 31 -5.04 -0.56 -31.63
N VAL A 32 -6.29 -0.14 -31.88
CA VAL A 32 -7.14 0.50 -30.89
C VAL A 32 -7.31 -0.50 -29.75
N GLN A 33 -6.46 -0.37 -28.73
CA GLN A 33 -6.59 -1.14 -27.51
C GLN A 33 -7.83 -0.60 -26.79
N THR A 34 -8.96 -1.26 -27.00
CA THR A 34 -10.18 -1.00 -26.23
C THR A 34 -9.85 -1.30 -24.77
N ARG A 35 -9.69 -0.25 -23.96
CA ARG A 35 -9.61 -0.43 -22.51
C ARG A 35 -10.94 -1.09 -22.09
N PRO A 36 -10.91 -2.15 -21.26
CA PRO A 36 -12.14 -2.72 -20.75
C PRO A 36 -12.95 -1.61 -20.06
N PRO A 37 -14.29 -1.63 -20.19
CA PRO A 37 -15.14 -0.63 -19.57
C PRO A 37 -14.89 -0.61 -18.05
N PRO A 38 -14.87 0.58 -17.43
CA PRO A 38 -14.77 0.66 -15.98
C PRO A 38 -15.94 -0.13 -15.37
N PRO A 39 -15.71 -0.90 -14.28
CA PRO A 39 -16.79 -1.60 -13.60
C PRO A 39 -17.88 -0.60 -13.23
N SER A 40 -19.15 -0.95 -13.51
CA SER A 40 -20.28 -0.09 -13.20
C SER A 40 -20.35 0.16 -11.69
N PRO A 41 -20.61 1.41 -11.24
CA PRO A 41 -20.86 1.67 -9.84
C PRO A 41 -22.23 1.11 -9.50
N SER A 42 -22.29 -0.13 -9.01
CA SER A 42 -23.48 -0.63 -8.33
C SER A 42 -23.70 0.23 -7.08
N SER A 43 -24.91 0.79 -6.96
CA SER A 43 -25.29 1.86 -6.03
C SER A 43 -25.40 1.46 -4.56
N HIS A 44 -24.76 0.35 -4.17
CA HIS A 44 -24.43 0.08 -2.78
C HIS A 44 -22.91 0.04 -2.69
N VAL A 45 -22.32 1.08 -2.10
CA VAL A 45 -20.91 1.05 -1.68
C VAL A 45 -20.83 -0.04 -0.61
N SER A 46 -20.62 -1.28 -1.04
CA SER A 46 -20.41 -2.43 -0.17
C SER A 46 -19.01 -2.24 0.42
N THR A 47 -18.96 -1.51 1.53
CA THR A 47 -17.74 -1.35 2.31
C THR A 47 -17.44 -2.69 2.96
N MET A 48 -16.36 -3.33 2.51
CA MET A 48 -15.96 -4.64 3.01
C MET A 48 -15.15 -4.44 4.29
N LEU A 49 -15.39 -5.29 5.30
CA LEU A 49 -14.57 -5.29 6.51
C LEU A 49 -13.33 -6.16 6.30
N TYR A 50 -12.18 -5.54 6.53
CA TYR A 50 -10.88 -6.19 6.51
C TYR A 50 -10.23 -6.17 7.89
N GLU A 51 -9.51 -7.25 8.19
CA GLU A 51 -8.65 -7.38 9.35
C GLU A 51 -7.20 -7.51 8.89
N LEU A 52 -6.35 -6.57 9.29
CA LEU A 52 -4.91 -6.63 9.12
C LEU A 52 -4.29 -7.20 10.40
N ILE A 53 -3.53 -8.29 10.25
CA ILE A 53 -2.66 -8.85 11.29
C ILE A 53 -1.23 -8.55 10.86
N ALA A 54 -0.51 -7.76 11.65
CA ALA A 54 0.84 -7.34 11.34
C ALA A 54 1.82 -7.79 12.43
N ILE A 55 3.00 -8.21 11.98
CA ILE A 55 4.11 -8.67 12.81
C ILE A 55 5.31 -7.76 12.51
N VAL A 56 5.66 -6.92 13.47
CA VAL A 56 6.75 -5.95 13.37
C VAL A 56 7.98 -6.47 14.11
N ARG A 57 9.17 -6.06 13.68
CA ARG A 57 10.41 -6.42 14.36
C ARG A 57 10.38 -6.04 15.86
N PRO A 58 11.01 -6.86 16.73
CA PRO A 58 11.16 -6.52 18.14
C PRO A 58 12.27 -5.47 18.27
N GLY A 59 11.90 -4.20 18.13
CA GLY A 59 12.77 -3.06 18.36
C GLY A 59 12.17 -2.17 19.43
N SER A 60 11.59 -1.05 18.99
CA SER A 60 10.86 -0.12 19.87
C SER A 60 9.35 -0.18 19.63
N LEU A 61 8.57 0.11 20.67
CA LEU A 61 7.12 0.32 20.53
C LEU A 61 6.78 1.51 19.63
N ASN A 62 7.74 2.43 19.43
CA ASN A 62 7.56 3.57 18.56
C ASN A 62 7.43 3.14 17.09
N GLU A 63 8.23 2.18 16.64
CA GLU A 63 8.12 1.62 15.28
C GLU A 63 6.73 1.02 15.01
N VAL A 64 6.19 0.30 16.00
CA VAL A 64 4.83 -0.27 15.90
C VAL A 64 3.79 0.83 15.74
N LYS A 65 3.88 1.90 16.54
CA LYS A 65 2.97 3.05 16.47
C LYS A 65 3.07 3.79 15.13
N GLU A 66 4.27 3.98 14.61
CA GLU A 66 4.50 4.63 13.31
C GLU A 66 3.90 3.82 12.16
N ILE A 67 4.11 2.50 12.15
CA ILE A 67 3.54 1.61 11.13
C ILE A 67 2.02 1.61 11.21
N ALA A 68 1.46 1.44 12.41
CA ALA A 68 0.02 1.47 12.63
C ALA A 68 -0.60 2.81 12.19
N ARG A 69 0.06 3.93 12.52
CA ARG A 69 -0.34 5.27 12.08
C ARG A 69 -0.31 5.40 10.56
N THR A 70 0.76 4.93 9.92
CA THR A 70 0.93 5.01 8.46
C THR A 70 -0.15 4.20 7.72
N ALA A 71 -0.41 2.97 8.17
CA ALA A 71 -1.46 2.13 7.62
C ALA A 71 -2.86 2.73 7.83
N GLY A 72 -3.13 3.24 9.03
CA GLY A 72 -4.39 3.91 9.34
C GLY A 72 -4.61 5.16 8.49
N LEU A 73 -3.58 6.01 8.34
CA LEU A 73 -3.64 7.18 7.47
C LEU A 73 -3.88 6.79 6.01
N GLN A 74 -3.28 5.69 5.53
CA GLN A 74 -3.51 5.20 4.17
C GLN A 74 -4.99 4.87 3.94
N VAL A 75 -5.62 4.16 4.88
CA VAL A 75 -7.06 3.85 4.82
C VAL A 75 -7.89 5.13 4.82
N LEU A 76 -7.62 6.04 5.75
CA LEU A 76 -8.38 7.28 5.91
C LEU A 76 -8.27 8.21 4.68
N ARG A 77 -7.08 8.31 4.09
CA ARG A 77 -6.83 9.13 2.89
C ARG A 77 -7.60 8.63 1.67
N SER A 78 -7.80 7.33 1.56
CA SER A 78 -8.50 6.71 0.45
C SER A 78 -10.01 6.53 0.70
N GLY A 79 -10.56 7.19 1.73
CA GLY A 79 -12.00 7.19 2.04
C GLY A 79 -12.51 5.96 2.78
N GLY A 80 -11.62 5.14 3.35
CA GLY A 80 -11.99 4.05 4.25
C GLY A 80 -12.17 4.49 5.70
N VAL A 81 -12.70 3.61 6.53
CA VAL A 81 -12.94 3.86 7.97
C VAL A 81 -12.13 2.87 8.80
N VAL A 82 -11.36 3.35 9.76
CA VAL A 82 -10.65 2.49 10.72
C VAL A 82 -11.55 2.26 11.94
N ARG A 83 -11.88 1.00 12.23
CA ARG A 83 -12.70 0.62 13.40
C ARG A 83 -11.91 0.63 14.70
N GLY A 84 -10.65 0.22 14.65
CA GLY A 84 -9.83 0.16 15.85
C GLY A 84 -8.51 -0.58 15.65
N PHE A 85 -7.67 -0.43 16.67
CA PHE A 85 -6.40 -1.13 16.81
C PHE A 85 -6.42 -2.01 18.05
N THR A 86 -5.88 -3.21 17.94
CA THR A 86 -5.66 -4.10 19.09
C THR A 86 -4.18 -4.45 19.15
N ASN A 87 -3.51 -4.07 20.24
CA ASN A 87 -2.13 -4.48 20.49
C ASN A 87 -2.13 -5.87 21.15
N TRP A 88 -1.42 -6.82 20.53
CA TRP A 88 -1.23 -8.17 21.06
C TRP A 88 0.11 -8.31 21.78
N GLY A 89 1.05 -7.38 21.58
CA GLY A 89 2.35 -7.39 22.24
C GLY A 89 3.37 -8.30 21.55
N ALA A 90 4.47 -8.57 22.24
CA ALA A 90 5.58 -9.35 21.70
C ALA A 90 5.32 -10.86 21.90
N PHE A 91 5.22 -11.61 20.81
CA PHE A 91 5.09 -13.06 20.82
C PHE A 91 6.18 -13.71 19.97
N ARG A 92 6.52 -14.96 20.33
CA ARG A 92 7.42 -15.78 19.51
C ARG A 92 6.73 -16.17 18.21
N LEU A 93 7.50 -16.15 17.13
CA LEU A 93 7.04 -16.61 15.83
C LEU A 93 6.95 -18.14 15.82
N PRO A 94 6.01 -18.75 15.07
CA PRO A 94 5.94 -20.20 14.94
C PRO A 94 7.22 -20.82 14.38
N HIS A 95 7.92 -20.08 13.51
CA HIS A 95 9.21 -20.46 12.95
C HIS A 95 10.13 -19.23 12.83
N PRO A 96 11.45 -19.35 13.10
CA PRO A 96 12.39 -18.27 12.88
C PRO A 96 12.35 -17.77 11.44
N THR A 97 12.11 -16.49 11.23
CA THR A 97 11.96 -15.90 9.89
C THR A 97 13.14 -14.98 9.61
N THR A 98 13.85 -15.23 8.51
CA THR A 98 14.93 -14.35 8.05
C THR A 98 14.37 -13.28 7.11
N LYS A 99 14.54 -12.01 7.46
CA LYS A 99 14.13 -10.87 6.63
C LYS A 99 15.11 -9.72 6.76
N HIS A 100 15.45 -9.07 5.64
CA HIS A 100 16.44 -7.98 5.59
C HIS A 100 17.75 -8.33 6.33
N GLN A 101 18.30 -9.52 6.04
CA GLN A 101 19.55 -10.04 6.62
C GLN A 101 19.53 -10.26 8.15
N ALA A 102 18.37 -10.18 8.80
CA ALA A 102 18.21 -10.47 10.22
C ALA A 102 17.27 -11.66 10.43
N GLN A 103 17.61 -12.53 11.38
CA GLN A 103 16.75 -13.62 11.81
C GLN A 103 15.89 -13.17 12.99
N TYR A 104 14.58 -13.33 12.87
CA TYR A 104 13.63 -12.97 13.92
C TYR A 104 13.00 -14.23 14.51
N THR A 105 13.04 -14.34 15.84
CA THR A 105 12.35 -15.40 16.61
C THR A 105 11.12 -14.86 17.34
N THR A 106 11.04 -13.55 17.53
CA THR A 106 9.98 -12.84 18.24
C THR A 106 9.56 -11.61 17.42
N GLY A 107 8.33 -11.16 17.56
CA GLY A 107 7.84 -9.94 16.91
C GLY A 107 6.66 -9.32 17.66
N TYR A 108 6.45 -8.01 17.47
CA TYR A 108 5.29 -7.31 17.99
C TYR A 108 4.09 -7.53 17.07
N HIS A 109 3.01 -8.06 17.64
CA HIS A 109 1.78 -8.33 16.93
C HIS A 109 0.77 -7.22 17.21
N PHE A 110 0.15 -6.71 16.16
CA PHE A 110 -1.01 -5.85 16.29
C PHE A 110 -2.03 -6.16 15.21
N ILE A 111 -3.29 -5.85 15.53
CA ILE A 111 -4.41 -6.00 14.63
C ILE A 111 -5.01 -4.64 14.36
N MET A 112 -5.38 -4.40 13.10
CA MET A 112 -6.13 -3.23 12.67
C MET A 112 -7.36 -3.68 11.88
N ARG A 113 -8.55 -3.27 12.33
CA ARG A 113 -9.81 -3.52 11.62
C ARG A 113 -10.24 -2.27 10.87
N PHE A 114 -10.59 -2.42 9.60
CA PHE A 114 -10.99 -1.29 8.77
C PHE A 114 -12.00 -1.68 7.69
N ASP A 115 -12.89 -0.74 7.36
CA ASP A 115 -13.74 -0.78 6.19
C ASP A 115 -13.06 -0.10 5.02
N SER A 116 -12.98 -0.78 3.88
CA SER A 116 -12.53 -0.13 2.65
C SER A 116 -13.04 -0.85 1.41
N SER A 117 -12.78 -0.25 0.25
CA SER A 117 -12.87 -0.94 -1.03
C SER A 117 -11.65 -1.86 -1.25
N GLY A 118 -11.78 -2.82 -2.17
CA GLY A 118 -10.70 -3.74 -2.55
C GLY A 118 -9.41 -3.04 -3.02
N PRO A 119 -9.46 -1.99 -3.85
CA PRO A 119 -8.26 -1.25 -4.27
C PRO A 119 -7.49 -0.62 -3.10
N VAL A 120 -8.21 -0.05 -2.12
CA VAL A 120 -7.60 0.56 -0.93
C VAL A 120 -6.91 -0.50 -0.08
N GLN A 121 -7.52 -1.67 0.06
CA GLN A 121 -6.90 -2.79 0.76
C GLN A 121 -5.59 -3.24 0.09
N GLN A 122 -5.55 -3.28 -1.25
CA GLN A 122 -4.34 -3.61 -1.99
C GLN A 122 -3.25 -2.55 -1.79
N GLU A 123 -3.63 -1.28 -1.73
CA GLU A 123 -2.70 -0.19 -1.45
C GLU A 123 -2.10 -0.28 -0.05
N VAL A 124 -2.91 -0.56 0.98
CA VAL A 124 -2.42 -0.81 2.34
C VAL A 124 -1.44 -1.97 2.36
N ARG A 125 -1.75 -3.08 1.67
CA ARG A 125 -0.83 -4.23 1.55
C ARG A 125 0.49 -3.84 0.88
N ARG A 126 0.43 -3.04 -0.18
CA ARG A 126 1.63 -2.54 -0.89
C ARG A 126 2.48 -1.69 0.05
N THR A 127 1.89 -0.72 0.75
CA THR A 127 2.59 0.17 1.67
C THR A 127 3.28 -0.61 2.80
N LEU A 128 2.58 -1.58 3.40
CA LEU A 128 3.15 -2.42 4.47
C LEU A 128 4.23 -3.40 3.97
N GLY A 129 4.14 -3.84 2.73
CA GLY A 129 5.15 -4.69 2.10
C GLY A 129 6.47 -3.99 1.82
N LEU A 130 6.44 -2.67 1.65
CA LEU A 130 7.63 -1.84 1.42
C LEU A 130 8.37 -1.48 2.73
N ASP A 131 7.71 -1.57 3.89
CA ASP A 131 8.34 -1.23 5.16
C ASP A 131 9.33 -2.34 5.59
N PRO A 132 10.64 -2.04 5.72
CA PRO A 132 11.64 -3.04 6.08
C PRO A 132 11.52 -3.54 7.54
N ARG A 133 10.79 -2.80 8.38
CA ARG A 133 10.57 -3.12 9.79
C ARG A 133 9.46 -4.15 9.97
N MET A 134 8.65 -4.36 8.93
CA MET A 134 7.62 -5.39 8.89
C MET A 134 8.27 -6.77 8.74
N ILE A 135 8.02 -7.73 9.62
CA ILE A 135 8.43 -9.13 9.43
C ILE A 135 7.44 -9.81 8.48
N ARG A 136 6.16 -9.81 8.85
CA ARG A 136 5.08 -10.47 8.10
C ARG A 136 3.77 -9.74 8.35
N PHE A 137 2.89 -9.74 7.37
CA PHE A 137 1.52 -9.25 7.53
C PHE A 137 0.56 -10.15 6.77
N SER A 138 -0.68 -10.19 7.22
CA SER A 138 -1.79 -10.84 6.54
C SER A 138 -3.00 -9.91 6.58
N VAL A 139 -3.74 -9.84 5.49
CA VAL A 139 -5.00 -9.11 5.44
C VAL A 139 -6.11 -10.08 5.08
N VAL A 140 -7.09 -10.19 5.97
CA VAL A 140 -8.22 -11.11 5.86
C VAL A 140 -9.49 -10.31 5.62
N LYS A 141 -10.32 -10.75 4.69
CA LYS A 141 -11.67 -10.21 4.50
C LYS A 141 -12.58 -10.91 5.51
N LEU A 142 -13.22 -10.15 6.41
CA LEU A 142 -14.15 -10.70 7.40
C LEU A 142 -15.60 -10.77 6.90
N GLY A 143 -16.03 -9.82 6.06
CA GLY A 143 -17.40 -9.78 5.55
C GLY A 143 -17.57 -8.87 4.34
N SER A 144 -18.68 -9.04 3.62
CA SER A 144 -19.05 -8.18 2.48
C SER A 144 -20.34 -7.39 2.73
N THR A 145 -21.27 -7.93 3.51
CA THR A 145 -22.55 -7.28 3.80
C THR A 145 -22.51 -6.66 5.18
N LEU A 146 -23.24 -5.56 5.37
CA LEU A 146 -23.26 -4.84 6.64
C LEU A 146 -23.82 -5.73 7.77
N GLU A 147 -24.77 -6.61 7.44
CA GLU A 147 -25.40 -7.57 8.35
C GLU A 147 -24.41 -8.58 8.94
N GLU A 148 -23.45 -9.07 8.14
CA GLU A 148 -22.36 -9.93 8.62
C GLU A 148 -21.36 -9.18 9.50
N ILE A 149 -21.30 -7.86 9.38
CA ILE A 149 -20.23 -7.01 9.91
C ILE A 149 -20.63 -6.32 11.24
N LYS A 150 -21.94 -6.11 11.48
CA LYS A 150 -22.47 -5.35 12.64
C LYS A 150 -21.95 -5.86 14.00
N ASP A 151 -21.74 -7.17 14.14
CA ASP A 151 -21.34 -7.79 15.41
C ASP A 151 -19.81 -7.82 15.63
N VAL A 152 -19.01 -7.38 14.66
CA VAL A 152 -17.56 -7.39 14.77
C VAL A 152 -17.08 -6.10 15.47
N GLU A 153 -16.93 -6.18 16.80
CA GLU A 153 -16.40 -5.07 17.62
C GLU A 153 -15.03 -4.56 17.09
N GLY A 154 -14.72 -3.27 17.30
CA GLY A 154 -13.41 -2.70 16.95
C GLY A 154 -12.23 -3.21 17.81
N LYS A 155 -12.51 -4.03 18.82
CA LYS A 155 -11.52 -4.59 19.75
C LYS A 155 -11.48 -6.12 19.59
N VAL A 156 -10.30 -6.66 19.32
CA VAL A 156 -10.09 -8.12 19.32
C VAL A 156 -9.78 -8.53 20.75
N LYS A 157 -10.78 -9.00 21.50
CA LYS A 157 -10.53 -9.62 22.81
C LYS A 157 -9.76 -10.92 22.58
N TRP A 158 -8.51 -10.98 23.01
CA TRP A 158 -7.80 -12.25 23.07
C TRP A 158 -8.49 -13.13 24.12
N ASN A 159 -8.71 -14.40 23.79
CA ASN A 159 -9.38 -15.34 24.68
C ASN A 159 -8.50 -15.50 25.94
N ASP A 160 -9.00 -15.10 27.11
CA ASP A 160 -8.35 -15.17 28.43
C ASP A 160 -8.09 -16.62 28.92
N ARG A 161 -7.94 -17.60 28.01
CA ARG A 161 -7.71 -19.02 28.37
C ARG A 161 -6.32 -19.30 28.92
N GLN A 162 -5.37 -18.36 28.83
CA GLN A 162 -4.05 -18.52 29.48
C GLN A 162 -4.13 -18.39 31.01
N ARG A 163 -5.14 -17.69 31.55
CA ARG A 163 -5.26 -17.49 33.01
C ARG A 163 -5.71 -18.74 33.77
N LEU A 164 -6.22 -19.77 33.08
CA LEU A 164 -6.66 -21.03 33.67
C LEU A 164 -5.52 -22.04 33.93
N GLN A 165 -4.33 -21.81 33.34
CA GLN A 165 -3.17 -22.68 33.56
C GLN A 165 -2.33 -22.25 34.78
N ASP A 166 -2.45 -20.99 35.20
CA ASP A 166 -1.74 -20.44 36.38
C ASP A 166 -2.51 -20.61 37.70
N GLN A 167 -3.68 -21.28 37.67
CA GLN A 167 -4.54 -21.52 38.84
C GLN A 167 -4.70 -23.00 39.22
N ILE A 168 -3.84 -23.87 38.69
CA ILE A 168 -3.76 -25.30 39.08
C ILE A 168 -2.44 -25.54 39.81
#